data_AF-A0A1M5U0L0-F1
#
_entry.id   AF-A0A1M5U0L0-F1
#
_cell.length_a   1.000
_cell.length_b   1.000
_cell.length_c   1.000
_cell.angle_alpha   90.00
_cell.angle_beta   90.00
_cell.angle_gamma   90.00
#
_symmetry.space_group_name_H-M   'P 1'
#
loop_
_entity.id
_entity.type
_entity.pdbx_description
1 polymer ?
#
loop_
_entity_poly.entity_id
_entity_poly.type
_entity_poly.pdbx_seq_one_letter_code
_entity_poly.pdbx_strand_id
1 'polypeptide(L)'
;MTMRKKILLIYVICTFAMTGCRLTTSGADDSSQDNSLSMDESSSSDSSIEDSDDSSTDSSNGLIGQADDLPWESPMSDYVPESPFSQYIEFVKGEKTTKWDDNHFSDYILGKYKYVCCDISGDGVQELIVSFNTDDAERLIAFSYNGEEDTIYVVLDQDTNSEYDRISKNGFVLVNIYKDESGNMISGKTDEVSCTQWIDAVMTDGYNHGYADYVYEWKREAGSSEFEGPSEEIYDQIMEMADDQVTLYEGVNPEDMIPYLKECEENFENSYEDFKLFKQQGNGLFYCNNSDVPDNEYKDAESAYEAFINDETCVRCEYVKEPFNSNFSYVYGDKYHISSWYVPEYSESVETRELDCGSDGSKELLIDITSTTAIDNVYVISFYEGHLYLRFTGESSARSRFDIGDDGYIYSSGSSSAYTSGEKEAFFDSNVDFHFIYVLHVVSSEDLEEYFPEAFEISGAGEGSTIYIYEIDGEEYYVPYSLWEPADEEDYTDFMNACIECGISFSKQEEVDALIEEKKAEYGF
;
A
#
# COMPACT_ATOMS: atom_id res chain seq x y z
N MET A 1 35.31 -30.70 12.41
CA MET A 1 35.31 -31.28 11.05
C MET A 1 34.13 -32.22 10.98
N THR A 2 32.98 -31.69 10.58
CA THR A 2 31.68 -32.37 10.60
C THR A 2 30.87 -31.77 9.46
N MET A 3 30.55 -32.61 8.47
CA MET A 3 29.94 -32.25 7.20
C MET A 3 28.49 -31.78 7.40
N ARG A 4 28.15 -30.58 6.92
CA ARG A 4 26.76 -30.19 6.63
C ARG A 4 26.34 -30.82 5.31
N LYS A 5 25.34 -31.70 5.34
CA LYS A 5 24.67 -32.23 4.16
C LYS A 5 23.72 -31.15 3.62
N LYS A 6 23.87 -30.78 2.35
CA LYS A 6 22.87 -30.01 1.59
C LYS A 6 21.73 -30.97 1.23
N ILE A 7 20.51 -30.67 1.67
CA ILE A 7 19.29 -31.28 1.16
C ILE A 7 18.83 -30.37 0.01
N LEU A 8 18.76 -30.94 -1.18
CA LEU A 8 18.25 -30.33 -2.40
C LEU A 8 16.74 -30.62 -2.43
N LEU A 9 15.89 -29.63 -2.19
CA LEU A 9 14.44 -29.78 -2.34
C LEU A 9 14.11 -29.59 -3.82
N ILE A 10 13.69 -30.66 -4.49
CA ILE A 10 13.15 -30.65 -5.84
C ILE A 10 11.64 -30.43 -5.70
N TYR A 11 11.14 -29.27 -6.11
CA TYR A 11 9.72 -29.03 -6.28
C TYR A 11 9.19 -29.89 -7.44
N VAL A 12 8.34 -30.86 -7.10
CA VAL A 12 7.55 -31.62 -8.07
C VAL A 12 6.18 -30.94 -8.17
N ILE A 13 5.96 -30.20 -9.26
CA ILE A 13 4.66 -29.65 -9.61
C ILE A 13 3.77 -30.80 -10.07
N CYS A 14 2.77 -31.15 -9.28
CA CYS A 14 1.69 -32.06 -9.68
C CYS A 14 0.64 -31.29 -10.48
N THR A 15 0.73 -31.36 -11.81
CA THR A 15 -0.32 -30.90 -12.73
C THR A 15 -1.53 -31.83 -12.66
N PHE A 16 -2.61 -31.40 -12.02
CA PHE A 16 -3.92 -32.03 -12.20
C PHE A 16 -4.64 -31.39 -13.39
N ALA A 17 -4.55 -32.05 -14.53
CA ALA A 17 -5.36 -31.76 -15.71
C ALA A 17 -6.79 -32.27 -15.47
N MET A 18 -7.75 -31.35 -15.32
CA MET A 18 -9.18 -31.67 -15.48
C MET A 18 -9.65 -31.24 -16.86
N THR A 19 -9.56 -32.17 -17.81
CA THR A 19 -10.29 -32.12 -19.07
C THR A 19 -11.75 -32.54 -18.86
N GLY A 20 -12.70 -31.72 -19.29
CA GLY A 20 -14.12 -32.05 -19.32
C GLY A 20 -14.90 -31.23 -20.34
N CYS A 21 -14.92 -31.72 -21.59
CA CYS A 21 -15.59 -31.15 -22.75
C CYS A 21 -17.08 -30.79 -22.54
N ARG A 22 -17.53 -29.68 -23.15
CA ARG A 22 -18.72 -29.66 -24.01
C ARG A 22 -18.53 -28.74 -25.23
N LEU A 23 -18.27 -29.38 -26.37
CA LEU A 23 -18.49 -28.84 -27.70
C LEU A 23 -20.00 -28.70 -27.96
N THR A 24 -20.43 -27.54 -28.44
CA THR A 24 -21.49 -27.43 -29.45
C THR A 24 -21.11 -26.35 -30.46
N THR A 25 -20.67 -26.78 -31.63
CA THR A 25 -20.60 -25.99 -32.86
C THR A 25 -21.68 -26.45 -33.84
N SER A 26 -22.24 -25.51 -34.59
CA SER A 26 -22.40 -25.52 -36.06
C SER A 26 -23.18 -24.25 -36.39
N GLY A 27 -22.89 -23.39 -37.36
CA GLY A 27 -22.02 -23.26 -38.54
C GLY A 27 -22.49 -21.92 -39.16
N ALA A 28 -22.10 -21.42 -40.31
CA ALA A 28 -21.14 -21.70 -41.36
C ALA A 28 -21.20 -20.45 -42.28
N ASP A 29 -20.15 -20.25 -43.07
CA ASP A 29 -20.12 -19.52 -44.35
C ASP A 29 -20.17 -17.98 -44.32
N ASP A 30 -19.48 -17.23 -45.18
CA ASP A 30 -18.31 -17.41 -46.05
C ASP A 30 -18.08 -16.04 -46.72
N SER A 31 -16.91 -15.83 -47.33
CA SER A 31 -16.57 -14.79 -48.33
C SER A 31 -16.34 -13.35 -47.83
N SER A 32 -15.43 -12.52 -48.37
CA SER A 32 -14.31 -12.66 -49.30
C SER A 32 -13.68 -11.26 -49.52
N GLN A 33 -12.37 -11.24 -49.84
CA GLN A 33 -11.64 -10.25 -50.65
C GLN A 33 -11.22 -8.88 -50.06
N ASP A 34 -9.90 -8.77 -49.87
CA ASP A 34 -8.97 -7.83 -50.51
C ASP A 34 -9.52 -6.51 -51.10
N ASN A 35 -8.98 -5.38 -50.63
CA ASN A 35 -8.15 -4.53 -51.49
C ASN A 35 -7.42 -3.42 -50.72
N SER A 36 -6.09 -3.42 -50.87
CA SER A 36 -5.22 -2.26 -50.76
C SER A 36 -5.60 -1.17 -51.78
N LEU A 37 -5.42 0.11 -51.44
CA LEU A 37 -4.60 1.06 -52.21
C LEU A 37 -4.61 2.48 -51.61
N SER A 38 -3.39 2.96 -51.42
CA SER A 38 -2.92 4.33 -51.25
C SER A 38 -3.52 5.37 -52.21
N MET A 39 -3.68 6.62 -51.76
CA MET A 39 -3.11 7.78 -52.45
C MET A 39 -3.16 9.05 -51.60
N ASP A 40 -2.24 9.94 -51.95
CA ASP A 40 -1.55 10.96 -51.18
C ASP A 40 -2.05 12.38 -51.52
N GLU A 41 -1.47 13.36 -50.84
CA GLU A 41 -1.25 14.77 -51.28
C GLU A 41 -2.31 15.85 -50.96
N SER A 42 -1.97 16.61 -49.91
CA SER A 42 -1.58 18.04 -49.92
C SER A 42 -2.59 19.13 -50.34
N SER A 43 -2.78 20.12 -49.45
CA SER A 43 -2.51 21.53 -49.77
C SER A 43 -2.56 22.44 -48.53
N SER A 44 -1.65 23.40 -48.54
CA SER A 44 -1.25 24.35 -47.50
C SER A 44 -1.81 25.76 -47.75
N SER A 45 -1.89 26.55 -46.67
CA SER A 45 -1.73 28.02 -46.62
C SER A 45 -1.88 28.41 -45.13
N ASP A 46 -0.88 28.85 -44.35
CA ASP A 46 0.16 29.88 -44.50
C ASP A 46 -0.39 31.32 -44.61
N SER A 47 -0.29 32.06 -43.51
CA SER A 47 -0.17 33.52 -43.48
C SER A 47 0.57 33.94 -42.21
N SER A 48 1.79 34.43 -42.42
CA SER A 48 2.74 35.01 -41.47
C SER A 48 2.63 36.54 -41.40
N ILE A 49 3.46 37.15 -40.51
CA ILE A 49 3.98 38.54 -40.45
C ILE A 49 3.25 39.47 -39.46
N GLU A 50 3.88 40.23 -38.54
CA GLU A 50 5.28 40.46 -38.10
C GLU A 50 5.27 41.23 -36.75
N ASP A 51 6.35 41.01 -36.00
CA ASP A 51 7.03 41.72 -34.91
C ASP A 51 6.65 43.16 -34.45
N SER A 52 6.80 43.38 -33.14
CA SER A 52 7.26 44.65 -32.53
C SER A 52 7.84 44.42 -31.13
N ASP A 53 9.00 45.04 -30.90
CA ASP A 53 10.00 44.82 -29.84
C ASP A 53 9.65 45.25 -28.39
N ASP A 54 10.43 44.65 -27.47
CA ASP A 54 11.02 45.19 -26.23
C ASP A 54 10.12 45.93 -25.21
N SER A 55 9.85 45.24 -24.09
CA SER A 55 10.17 45.82 -22.78
C SER A 55 10.35 44.74 -21.72
N SER A 56 11.48 44.83 -21.02
CA SER A 56 11.87 44.11 -19.82
C SER A 56 10.80 44.13 -18.72
N THR A 57 10.42 42.97 -18.22
CA THR A 57 9.81 42.81 -16.88
C THR A 57 10.19 41.46 -16.28
N ASP A 58 10.45 41.52 -14.99
CA ASP A 58 11.06 40.52 -14.13
C ASP A 58 10.42 39.13 -14.17
N SER A 59 11.28 38.15 -13.95
CA SER A 59 10.98 36.77 -13.61
C SER A 59 9.99 36.70 -12.43
N SER A 60 8.75 36.31 -12.73
CA SER A 60 7.79 35.84 -11.74
C SER A 60 7.25 34.48 -12.20
N ASN A 61 7.47 33.47 -11.35
CA ASN A 61 6.96 32.10 -11.38
C ASN A 61 5.79 31.86 -12.35
N GLY A 62 6.05 31.06 -13.38
CA GLY A 62 5.00 30.46 -14.20
C GLY A 62 4.47 29.20 -13.53
N LEU A 63 3.69 29.37 -12.45
CA LEU A 63 2.74 28.37 -11.99
C LEU A 63 1.63 28.29 -13.03
N ILE A 64 1.49 27.14 -13.69
CA ILE A 64 0.27 26.81 -14.42
C ILE A 64 -0.75 26.39 -13.35
N GLY A 65 -1.43 27.38 -12.79
CA GLY A 65 -2.58 27.24 -11.90
C GLY A 65 -3.68 28.20 -12.34
N GLN A 66 -4.71 27.66 -12.98
CA GLN A 66 -6.03 28.28 -13.14
C GLN A 66 -7.03 27.12 -13.08
N ALA A 67 -7.98 27.02 -12.15
CA ALA A 67 -8.55 27.94 -11.17
C ALA A 67 -8.88 27.18 -9.87
N ASP A 68 -9.08 27.92 -8.78
CA ASP A 68 -9.55 27.50 -7.43
C ASP A 68 -8.46 27.20 -6.37
N ASP A 69 -7.69 28.23 -6.01
CA ASP A 69 -6.75 28.28 -4.87
C ASP A 69 -7.46 28.44 -3.50
N LEU A 70 -8.40 27.56 -3.17
CA LEU A 70 -8.76 27.33 -1.77
C LEU A 70 -8.28 25.92 -1.39
N PRO A 71 -7.60 25.74 -0.24
CA PRO A 71 -7.35 24.40 0.28
C PRO A 71 -8.71 23.71 0.38
N TRP A 72 -8.87 22.56 -0.27
CA TRP A 72 -10.12 21.82 -0.19
C TRP A 72 -10.29 21.30 1.23
N GLU A 73 -11.49 21.44 1.78
CA GLU A 73 -11.81 20.88 3.09
C GLU A 73 -12.07 19.38 2.91
N SER A 74 -11.24 18.57 3.55
CA SER A 74 -11.40 17.11 3.57
C SER A 74 -12.37 16.74 4.70
N PRO A 75 -13.26 15.75 4.51
CA PRO A 75 -14.16 15.29 5.57
C PRO A 75 -13.44 14.80 6.84
N MET A 76 -12.15 14.48 6.73
CA MET A 76 -11.24 14.11 7.84
C MET A 76 -10.15 15.15 8.09
N SER A 77 -10.45 16.42 7.84
CA SER A 77 -9.53 17.55 8.08
C SER A 77 -8.98 17.61 9.50
N ASP A 78 -9.73 17.12 10.49
CA ASP A 78 -9.31 17.06 11.90
C ASP A 78 -8.53 15.78 12.28
N TYR A 79 -8.39 14.81 11.38
CA TYR A 79 -7.64 13.59 11.65
C TYR A 79 -6.13 13.89 11.75
N VAL A 80 -5.50 13.31 12.76
CA VAL A 80 -4.04 13.26 12.93
C VAL A 80 -3.68 11.81 13.33
N PRO A 81 -2.78 11.14 12.59
CA PRO A 81 -2.37 9.78 12.90
C PRO A 81 -1.58 9.69 14.23
N GLU A 82 -1.26 8.47 14.68
CA GLU A 82 -0.35 8.31 15.81
C GLU A 82 1.07 8.79 15.45
N SER A 83 1.72 9.48 16.38
CA SER A 83 3.11 9.92 16.16
C SER A 83 4.10 8.77 16.31
N PRO A 84 5.04 8.58 15.36
CA PRO A 84 5.97 7.45 15.41
C PRO A 84 7.20 7.71 16.29
N PHE A 85 7.46 8.95 16.72
CA PHE A 85 8.77 9.32 17.26
C PHE A 85 9.03 8.76 18.66
N SER A 86 8.01 8.65 19.51
CA SER A 86 8.14 7.96 20.80
C SER A 86 8.64 6.52 20.62
N GLN A 87 8.16 5.83 19.59
CA GLN A 87 8.49 4.44 19.27
C GLN A 87 9.88 4.33 18.66
N TYR A 88 10.27 5.27 17.78
CA TYR A 88 11.65 5.39 17.33
C TYR A 88 12.63 5.65 18.48
N ILE A 89 12.24 6.42 19.50
CA ILE A 89 13.08 6.63 20.69
C ILE A 89 13.29 5.31 21.45
N GLU A 90 12.26 4.48 21.60
CA GLU A 90 12.39 3.15 22.23
C GLU A 90 13.28 2.23 21.40
N PHE A 91 13.11 2.21 20.08
CA PHE A 91 13.95 1.45 19.16
C PHE A 91 15.43 1.85 19.22
N VAL A 92 15.70 3.14 19.21
CA VAL A 92 17.06 3.70 19.31
C VAL A 92 17.75 3.33 20.62
N LYS A 93 17.00 3.17 21.72
CA LYS A 93 17.53 2.69 23.00
C LYS A 93 17.72 1.17 23.06
N GLY A 94 17.25 0.43 22.04
CA GLY A 94 17.23 -1.03 22.02
C GLY A 94 16.10 -1.64 22.86
N GLU A 95 15.03 -0.87 23.13
CA GLU A 95 13.83 -1.36 23.83
C GLU A 95 12.85 -2.03 22.85
N LYS A 96 12.94 -1.70 21.55
CA LYS A 96 12.22 -2.36 20.44
C LYS A 96 13.18 -3.00 19.43
N THR A 97 12.63 -3.90 18.62
CA THR A 97 13.25 -4.52 17.45
C THR A 97 12.34 -4.36 16.24
N THR A 98 12.91 -4.58 15.06
CA THR A 98 12.18 -4.64 13.79
C THR A 98 11.46 -5.99 13.62
N LYS A 99 10.28 -5.99 12.95
CA LYS A 99 9.36 -7.16 12.87
C LYS A 99 9.97 -8.45 12.29
N TRP A 100 10.94 -8.35 11.40
CA TRP A 100 11.31 -9.46 10.51
C TRP A 100 12.71 -10.04 10.73
N ASP A 101 13.64 -9.19 11.14
CA ASP A 101 15.03 -9.56 11.37
C ASP A 101 15.41 -9.47 12.85
N ASP A 102 14.47 -9.12 13.74
CA ASP A 102 14.64 -8.98 15.18
C ASP A 102 15.86 -8.12 15.57
N ASN A 103 16.23 -7.18 14.70
CA ASN A 103 17.40 -6.37 14.88
C ASN A 103 17.08 -5.18 15.77
N HIS A 104 18.00 -4.86 16.67
CA HIS A 104 17.99 -3.57 17.35
C HIS A 104 18.60 -2.50 16.45
N PHE A 105 18.30 -1.23 16.74
CA PHE A 105 18.89 -0.11 16.01
C PHE A 105 20.44 -0.18 15.97
N SER A 106 21.07 -0.61 17.07
CA SER A 106 22.52 -0.76 17.18
C SER A 106 23.12 -1.82 16.24
N ASP A 107 22.31 -2.76 15.76
CA ASP A 107 22.78 -3.82 14.85
C ASP A 107 22.98 -3.27 13.42
N TYR A 108 22.26 -2.21 13.05
CA TYR A 108 22.43 -1.52 11.77
C TYR A 108 23.62 -0.54 11.77
N ILE A 109 23.86 0.14 12.89
CA ILE A 109 24.81 1.27 12.95
C ILE A 109 26.12 0.89 13.62
N LEU A 110 27.12 0.56 12.80
CA LEU A 110 28.47 0.16 13.25
C LEU A 110 29.47 1.32 13.37
N GLY A 111 29.02 2.58 13.20
CA GLY A 111 29.91 3.73 13.17
C GLY A 111 29.17 5.06 13.07
N LYS A 112 29.82 6.05 12.46
CA LYS A 112 29.19 7.36 12.22
C LYS A 112 28.03 7.19 11.25
N TYR A 113 26.97 7.92 11.51
CA TYR A 113 25.78 7.91 10.69
C TYR A 113 25.21 9.33 10.59
N LYS A 114 24.28 9.47 9.66
CA LYS A 114 23.49 10.65 9.41
C LYS A 114 22.02 10.27 9.51
N TYR A 115 21.16 11.14 10.00
CA TYR A 115 19.75 10.84 10.18
C TYR A 115 18.85 12.05 9.94
N VAL A 116 17.60 11.77 9.61
CA VAL A 116 16.50 12.74 9.49
C VAL A 116 15.17 11.98 9.55
N CYS A 117 14.11 12.63 10.00
CA CYS A 117 12.74 12.18 9.80
C CYS A 117 12.15 12.93 8.61
N CYS A 118 11.66 12.19 7.62
CA CYS A 118 11.04 12.72 6.42
C CYS A 118 9.96 11.75 6.00
N ASP A 119 8.78 12.28 5.65
CA ASP A 119 7.75 11.51 4.97
C ASP A 119 8.26 11.20 3.56
N ILE A 120 8.45 9.92 3.25
CA ILE A 120 8.80 9.40 1.92
C ILE A 120 7.79 8.36 1.42
N SER A 121 6.67 8.18 2.14
CA SER A 121 5.51 7.38 1.73
C SER A 121 4.37 8.23 1.18
N GLY A 122 4.38 9.53 1.45
CA GLY A 122 3.34 10.46 1.04
C GLY A 122 2.08 10.38 1.87
N ASP A 123 2.15 9.83 3.09
CA ASP A 123 1.04 9.69 4.03
C ASP A 123 1.04 10.75 5.16
N GLY A 124 2.12 11.54 5.25
CA GLY A 124 2.34 12.58 6.25
C GLY A 124 2.97 12.08 7.56
N VAL A 125 3.14 10.77 7.74
CA VAL A 125 3.86 10.14 8.85
C VAL A 125 5.32 9.98 8.45
N GLN A 126 6.21 10.63 9.18
CA GLN A 126 7.61 10.68 8.79
C GLN A 126 8.36 9.39 9.15
N GLU A 127 9.01 8.78 8.17
CA GLU A 127 9.95 7.68 8.39
C GLU A 127 11.26 8.18 9.00
N LEU A 128 11.87 7.37 9.88
CA LEU A 128 13.24 7.60 10.34
C LEU A 128 14.23 7.12 9.28
N ILE A 129 14.88 8.06 8.60
CA ILE A 129 15.87 7.78 7.57
C ILE A 129 17.27 7.88 8.17
N VAL A 130 18.08 6.83 7.96
CA VAL A 130 19.46 6.75 8.43
C VAL A 130 20.39 6.38 7.29
N SER A 131 21.43 7.20 7.11
CA SER A 131 22.51 6.99 6.16
C SER A 131 23.81 6.71 6.90
N PHE A 132 24.53 5.66 6.53
CA PHE A 132 25.79 5.27 7.16
C PHE A 132 26.75 4.61 6.17
N ASN A 133 28.02 4.55 6.53
CA ASN A 133 29.03 3.89 5.71
C ASN A 133 29.31 2.49 6.26
N THR A 134 29.26 1.51 5.38
CA THR A 134 29.80 0.17 5.60
C THR A 134 31.24 0.08 5.05
N ASP A 135 31.87 -1.08 5.21
CA ASP A 135 33.21 -1.31 4.66
C ASP A 135 33.24 -1.24 3.12
N ASP A 136 32.10 -1.50 2.46
CA ASP A 136 32.00 -1.68 1.01
C ASP A 136 31.18 -0.58 0.31
N ALA A 137 30.22 0.07 0.99
CA ALA A 137 29.34 1.10 0.40
C ALA A 137 28.72 2.05 1.44
N GLU A 138 28.24 3.21 0.99
CA GLU A 138 27.28 4.02 1.75
C GLU A 138 25.90 3.36 1.63
N ARG A 139 25.16 3.24 2.73
CA ARG A 139 23.82 2.64 2.79
C ARG A 139 22.81 3.64 3.34
N LEU A 140 21.58 3.53 2.86
CA LEU A 140 20.42 4.28 3.29
C LEU A 140 19.35 3.28 3.76
N ILE A 141 18.91 3.43 5.00
CA ILE A 141 17.81 2.65 5.57
C ILE A 141 16.71 3.60 6.04
N ALA A 142 15.46 3.32 5.71
CA ALA A 142 14.30 4.00 6.27
C ALA A 142 13.50 3.04 7.14
N PHE A 143 13.05 3.55 8.29
CA PHE A 143 12.23 2.82 9.24
C PHE A 143 10.86 3.48 9.36
N SER A 144 9.82 2.67 9.30
CA SER A 144 8.44 3.09 9.56
C SER A 144 7.89 2.44 10.82
N TYR A 145 6.82 3.00 11.38
CA TYR A 145 6.12 2.49 12.56
C TYR A 145 4.64 2.24 12.21
N ASN A 146 4.16 1.04 12.55
CA ASN A 146 2.73 0.71 12.48
C ASN A 146 2.15 0.75 13.91
N GLY A 147 1.17 1.65 14.11
CA GLY A 147 0.50 1.85 15.40
C GLY A 147 -0.41 0.71 15.82
N GLU A 148 -1.06 0.03 14.87
CA GLU A 148 -1.98 -1.09 15.17
C GLU A 148 -1.23 -2.30 15.72
N GLU A 149 -0.06 -2.58 15.15
CA GLU A 149 0.78 -3.71 15.57
C GLU A 149 1.87 -3.33 16.58
N ASP A 150 1.96 -2.06 16.95
CA ASP A 150 3.00 -1.50 17.82
C ASP A 150 4.43 -1.88 17.38
N THR A 151 4.68 -1.91 16.06
CA THR A 151 5.87 -2.54 15.47
C THR A 151 6.61 -1.63 14.48
N ILE A 152 7.95 -1.77 14.42
CA ILE A 152 8.81 -1.04 13.51
C ILE A 152 9.24 -1.92 12.33
N TYR A 153 9.24 -1.30 11.16
CA TYR A 153 9.53 -1.92 9.88
C TYR A 153 10.73 -1.27 9.21
N VAL A 154 11.54 -2.08 8.52
CA VAL A 154 12.46 -1.59 7.50
C VAL A 154 11.67 -1.47 6.20
N VAL A 155 11.52 -0.24 5.70
CA VAL A 155 10.71 0.06 4.51
C VAL A 155 11.56 0.47 3.30
N LEU A 156 12.82 0.81 3.54
CA LEU A 156 13.83 0.99 2.51
C LEU A 156 15.17 0.49 3.05
N ASP A 157 15.88 -0.35 2.31
CA ASP A 157 17.29 -0.69 2.59
C ASP A 157 18.05 -0.78 1.26
N GLN A 158 18.79 0.27 0.92
CA GLN A 158 19.51 0.36 -0.34
C GLN A 158 20.93 0.89 -0.16
N ASP A 159 21.83 0.42 -1.03
CA ASP A 159 23.11 1.07 -1.21
C ASP A 159 22.90 2.41 -1.91
N THR A 160 23.56 3.45 -1.45
CA THR A 160 23.40 4.81 -1.95
C THR A 160 24.74 5.45 -2.28
N ASN A 161 24.70 6.55 -3.03
CA ASN A 161 25.80 7.46 -3.20
C ASN A 161 25.33 8.89 -2.94
N SER A 162 25.67 9.44 -1.76
CA SER A 162 25.28 10.79 -1.36
C SER A 162 25.74 11.91 -2.29
N GLU A 163 26.65 11.66 -3.25
CA GLU A 163 26.99 12.64 -4.30
C GLU A 163 25.87 12.80 -5.34
N TYR A 164 25.13 11.74 -5.67
CA TYR A 164 24.15 11.71 -6.78
C TYR A 164 22.73 11.43 -6.31
N ASP A 165 22.57 10.63 -5.26
CA ASP A 165 21.28 10.31 -4.70
C ASP A 165 20.78 11.46 -3.83
N ARG A 166 19.47 11.57 -3.73
CA ARG A 166 18.80 12.72 -3.09
C ARG A 166 17.68 12.20 -2.22
N ILE A 167 17.59 12.72 -1.00
CA ILE A 167 16.40 12.55 -0.17
C ILE A 167 15.63 13.86 -0.29
N SER A 168 14.56 13.86 -1.07
CA SER A 168 13.79 15.06 -1.40
C SER A 168 12.86 15.42 -0.24
N LYS A 169 12.67 16.72 0.01
CA LYS A 169 11.59 17.21 0.88
C LYS A 169 10.19 16.98 0.28
N ASN A 170 10.11 16.61 -0.99
CA ASN A 170 8.85 16.39 -1.71
C ASN A 170 8.30 14.96 -1.58
N GLY A 171 8.88 14.15 -0.69
CA GLY A 171 8.33 12.85 -0.33
C GLY A 171 8.82 11.68 -1.15
N PHE A 172 10.10 11.66 -1.52
CA PHE A 172 10.73 10.53 -2.22
C PHE A 172 12.25 10.54 -2.10
N VAL A 173 12.86 9.40 -2.42
CA VAL A 173 14.31 9.25 -2.58
C VAL A 173 14.62 9.08 -4.06
N LEU A 174 15.54 9.88 -4.59
CA LEU A 174 16.09 9.69 -5.94
C LEU A 174 17.35 8.82 -5.84
N VAL A 175 17.34 7.66 -6.48
CA VAL A 175 18.44 6.68 -6.44
C VAL A 175 19.02 6.46 -7.84
N ASN A 176 20.34 6.44 -7.95
CA ASN A 176 21.07 6.15 -9.18
C ASN A 176 21.72 4.78 -9.09
N ILE A 177 21.27 3.86 -9.94
CA ILE A 177 21.72 2.47 -9.94
C ILE A 177 22.48 2.18 -11.23
N TYR A 178 23.59 1.43 -11.14
CA TYR A 178 24.39 1.06 -12.29
C TYR A 178 24.60 -0.45 -12.37
N LYS A 179 24.70 -0.99 -13.58
CA LYS A 179 25.01 -2.40 -13.82
C LYS A 179 26.15 -2.53 -14.81
N ASP A 180 27.19 -3.24 -14.41
CA ASP A 180 28.36 -3.50 -15.24
C ASP A 180 28.09 -4.55 -16.33
N GLU A 181 29.06 -4.71 -17.24
CA GLU A 181 29.01 -5.70 -18.33
C GLU A 181 28.93 -7.17 -17.82
N SER A 182 29.32 -7.42 -16.57
CA SER A 182 29.24 -8.74 -15.94
C SER A 182 27.88 -8.99 -15.26
N GLY A 183 27.02 -7.98 -15.25
CA GLY A 183 25.69 -8.00 -14.65
C GLY A 183 25.69 -7.73 -13.14
N ASN A 184 26.79 -7.24 -12.56
CA ASN A 184 26.84 -6.84 -11.16
C ASN A 184 26.27 -5.44 -11.00
N MET A 185 25.44 -5.27 -9.97
CA MET A 185 24.97 -3.96 -9.55
C MET A 185 26.12 -3.23 -8.87
N ILE A 186 26.30 -1.98 -9.24
CA ILE A 186 27.29 -1.07 -8.67
C ILE A 186 26.52 0.13 -8.14
N SER A 187 26.64 0.34 -6.85
CA SER A 187 26.27 1.56 -6.15
C SER A 187 27.45 2.54 -6.21
N GLY A 188 27.21 3.78 -6.67
CA GLY A 188 28.28 4.76 -6.90
C GLY A 188 28.30 5.37 -8.31
N LYS A 189 29.10 6.42 -8.55
CA LYS A 189 29.24 7.00 -9.89
C LYS A 189 30.12 6.15 -10.78
N THR A 190 29.66 5.89 -12.00
CA THR A 190 30.55 5.50 -13.10
C THR A 190 30.30 6.39 -14.32
N ASP A 191 31.36 7.00 -14.84
CA ASP A 191 31.33 7.72 -16.13
C ASP A 191 31.46 6.75 -17.32
N GLU A 192 31.42 5.43 -17.05
CA GLU A 192 31.58 4.40 -18.08
C GLU A 192 30.31 4.22 -18.89
N VAL A 193 30.38 4.61 -20.16
CA VAL A 193 29.30 4.42 -21.17
C VAL A 193 28.94 2.94 -21.36
N SER A 194 29.77 2.01 -20.91
CA SER A 194 29.54 0.55 -20.94
C SER A 194 28.60 0.02 -19.85
N CYS A 195 28.15 0.86 -18.90
CA CYS A 195 27.20 0.45 -17.88
C CYS A 195 25.77 0.81 -18.28
N THR A 196 24.81 -0.06 -17.94
CA THR A 196 23.39 0.32 -17.93
C THR A 196 23.14 1.15 -16.66
N GLN A 197 22.41 2.25 -16.79
CA GLN A 197 22.07 3.15 -15.68
C GLN A 197 20.54 3.18 -15.49
N TRP A 198 20.12 3.20 -14.24
CA TRP A 198 18.76 3.50 -13.81
C TRP A 198 18.78 4.75 -12.93
N ILE A 199 17.73 5.55 -13.05
CA ILE A 199 17.42 6.66 -12.18
C ILE A 199 16.00 6.44 -11.69
N ASP A 200 15.86 6.28 -10.39
CA ASP A 200 14.63 5.82 -9.77
C ASP A 200 14.14 6.87 -8.77
N ALA A 201 12.88 7.29 -8.92
CA ALA A 201 12.17 8.02 -7.88
C ALA A 201 11.40 7.00 -7.03
N VAL A 202 11.81 6.89 -5.77
CA VAL A 202 11.40 5.82 -4.87
C VAL A 202 10.57 6.40 -3.72
N MET A 203 9.36 5.87 -3.53
CA MET A 203 8.52 6.09 -2.36
C MET A 203 8.46 4.81 -1.52
N THR A 204 8.22 4.92 -0.22
CA THR A 204 8.00 3.75 0.64
C THR A 204 6.51 3.48 0.77
N ASP A 205 6.08 2.22 0.81
CA ASP A 205 4.66 1.87 0.98
C ASP A 205 4.20 1.95 2.46
N GLY A 206 4.69 2.95 3.20
CA GLY A 206 4.37 3.20 4.61
C GLY A 206 4.79 2.06 5.57
N TYR A 207 4.09 0.94 5.56
CA TYR A 207 4.25 -0.23 6.43
C TYR A 207 4.31 -1.57 5.65
N ASN A 208 4.08 -1.54 4.33
CA ASN A 208 4.07 -2.72 3.49
C ASN A 208 5.47 -3.21 3.11
N HIS A 209 5.55 -4.53 2.92
CA HIS A 209 6.77 -5.30 3.04
C HIS A 209 7.82 -4.99 1.96
N GLY A 210 9.00 -4.51 2.35
CA GLY A 210 10.28 -4.78 1.66
C GLY A 210 10.41 -4.36 0.19
N TYR A 211 9.42 -3.64 -0.36
CA TYR A 211 9.43 -3.11 -1.71
C TYR A 211 9.09 -1.63 -1.60
N ALA A 212 10.11 -0.80 -1.77
CA ALA A 212 9.87 0.59 -2.08
C ALA A 212 9.25 0.65 -3.48
N ASP A 213 8.23 1.49 -3.65
CA ASP A 213 7.56 1.68 -4.92
C ASP A 213 8.40 2.60 -5.80
N TYR A 214 8.82 2.04 -6.94
CA TYR A 214 9.51 2.77 -7.99
C TYR A 214 8.48 3.55 -8.79
N VAL A 215 8.15 4.75 -8.32
CA VAL A 215 7.15 5.64 -8.92
C VAL A 215 7.50 5.95 -10.36
N TYR A 216 8.77 6.29 -10.59
CA TYR A 216 9.32 6.57 -11.92
C TYR A 216 10.69 5.92 -12.06
N GLU A 217 10.89 5.21 -13.18
CA GLU A 217 12.17 4.61 -13.58
C GLU A 217 12.58 5.20 -14.93
N TRP A 218 13.80 5.75 -15.00
CA TRP A 218 14.47 6.05 -16.26
C TRP A 218 15.68 5.15 -16.43
N LYS A 219 15.71 4.44 -17.57
CA LYS A 219 16.77 3.49 -17.88
C LYS A 219 17.55 3.88 -19.13
N ARG A 220 18.87 3.97 -19.02
CA ARG A 220 19.78 4.11 -20.16
C ARG A 220 20.61 2.85 -20.32
N GLU A 221 20.38 2.12 -21.41
CA GLU A 221 21.17 0.94 -21.75
C GLU A 221 22.64 1.26 -22.04
N ALA A 222 23.53 0.33 -21.71
CA ALA A 222 24.95 0.42 -22.03
C ALA A 222 25.17 0.72 -23.53
N GLY A 223 25.95 1.77 -23.82
CA GLY A 223 26.21 2.24 -25.18
C GLY A 223 25.10 3.12 -25.79
N SER A 224 23.98 3.33 -25.10
CA SER A 224 22.94 4.30 -25.48
C SER A 224 23.28 5.70 -24.98
N SER A 225 22.81 6.71 -25.70
CA SER A 225 22.83 8.11 -25.25
C SER A 225 21.50 8.58 -24.67
N GLU A 226 20.43 7.79 -24.79
CA GLU A 226 19.07 8.17 -24.46
C GLU A 226 18.52 7.27 -23.34
N PHE A 227 17.76 7.89 -22.43
CA PHE A 227 16.97 7.19 -21.42
C PHE A 227 15.63 6.77 -22.00
N GLU A 228 15.21 5.55 -21.69
CA GLU A 228 13.85 5.06 -21.82
C GLU A 228 13.13 5.28 -20.47
N GLY A 229 11.88 5.75 -20.49
CA GLY A 229 11.12 6.03 -19.27
C GLY A 229 10.01 7.07 -19.49
N PRO A 230 9.50 7.67 -18.41
CA PRO A 230 8.59 8.82 -18.48
C PRO A 230 9.16 9.99 -19.31
N SER A 231 8.29 10.94 -19.70
CA SER A 231 8.67 12.07 -20.56
C SER A 231 9.78 12.94 -19.95
N GLU A 232 10.48 13.69 -20.81
CA GLU A 232 11.51 14.66 -20.39
C GLU A 232 10.95 15.72 -19.44
N GLU A 233 9.69 16.12 -19.61
CA GLU A 233 9.01 17.06 -18.71
C GLU A 233 8.85 16.49 -17.29
N ILE A 234 8.46 15.21 -17.16
CA ILE A 234 8.39 14.53 -15.85
C ILE A 234 9.80 14.41 -15.26
N TYR A 235 10.79 14.04 -16.09
CA TYR A 235 12.18 13.94 -15.65
C TYR A 235 12.67 15.26 -15.05
N ASP A 236 12.52 16.38 -15.77
CA ASP A 236 12.98 17.69 -15.33
C ASP A 236 12.26 18.13 -14.03
N GLN A 237 10.95 17.88 -13.93
CA GLN A 237 10.18 18.16 -12.73
C GLN A 237 10.69 17.36 -11.52
N ILE A 238 10.88 16.05 -11.68
CA ILE A 238 11.38 15.18 -10.60
C ILE A 238 12.80 15.60 -10.18
N MET A 239 13.67 15.97 -11.12
CA MET A 239 15.01 16.47 -10.79
C MET A 239 14.96 17.79 -10.02
N GLU A 240 14.10 18.73 -10.41
CA GLU A 240 13.90 19.99 -9.69
C GLU A 240 13.41 19.74 -8.25
N MET A 241 12.46 18.82 -8.07
CA MET A 241 11.97 18.43 -6.74
C MET A 241 13.06 17.73 -5.92
N ALA A 242 13.89 16.88 -6.55
CA ALA A 242 14.98 16.17 -5.89
C ALA A 242 16.12 17.11 -5.44
N ASP A 243 16.29 18.27 -6.08
CA ASP A 243 17.27 19.27 -5.68
C ASP A 243 16.90 19.97 -4.36
N ASP A 244 15.62 20.03 -3.98
CA ASP A 244 15.19 20.47 -2.66
C ASP A 244 15.33 19.36 -1.61
N GLN A 245 16.56 19.22 -1.11
CA GLN A 245 16.94 18.13 -0.20
C GLN A 245 16.67 18.43 1.27
N VAL A 246 16.43 17.36 2.02
CA VAL A 246 16.44 17.38 3.49
C VAL A 246 17.83 17.70 4.03
N THR A 247 17.89 18.23 5.26
CA THR A 247 19.15 18.41 5.99
C THR A 247 19.37 17.24 6.94
N LEU A 248 20.45 16.50 6.72
CA LEU A 248 20.83 15.37 7.57
C LEU A 248 21.63 15.84 8.80
N TYR A 249 21.27 15.30 9.97
CA TYR A 249 22.00 15.50 11.23
C TYR A 249 23.05 14.41 11.42
N GLU A 250 24.20 14.72 12.01
CA GLU A 250 25.27 13.74 12.28
C GLU A 250 25.11 13.08 13.65
N GLY A 251 25.33 11.77 13.71
CA GLY A 251 25.35 10.97 14.94
C GLY A 251 26.57 10.04 15.03
N VAL A 252 26.93 9.68 16.27
CA VAL A 252 28.02 8.73 16.56
C VAL A 252 27.54 7.56 17.42
N ASN A 253 26.66 7.82 18.40
CA ASN A 253 25.97 6.79 19.19
C ASN A 253 24.47 6.90 18.93
N PRO A 254 23.71 5.79 18.91
CA PRO A 254 22.26 5.80 18.70
C PRO A 254 21.52 6.93 19.45
N GLU A 255 21.86 7.14 20.72
CA GLU A 255 21.20 8.11 21.59
C GLU A 255 21.37 9.58 21.15
N ASP A 256 22.31 9.87 20.25
CA ASP A 256 22.55 11.22 19.73
C ASP A 256 21.34 11.78 18.96
N MET A 257 20.44 10.92 18.44
CA MET A 257 19.22 11.36 17.75
C MET A 257 18.02 11.61 18.67
N ILE A 258 18.05 11.15 19.92
CA ILE A 258 16.91 11.27 20.84
C ILE A 258 16.43 12.74 21.02
N PRO A 259 17.32 13.75 21.15
CA PRO A 259 16.88 15.14 21.23
C PRO A 259 16.10 15.61 19.99
N TYR A 260 16.54 15.18 18.80
CA TYR A 260 15.87 15.48 17.53
C TYR A 260 14.49 14.81 17.45
N LEU A 261 14.41 13.51 17.77
CA LEU A 261 13.14 12.78 17.77
C LEU A 261 12.11 13.38 18.74
N LYS A 262 12.56 13.89 19.89
CA LYS A 262 11.68 14.61 20.83
C LYS A 262 11.17 15.94 20.28
N GLU A 263 12.01 16.66 19.54
CA GLU A 263 11.58 17.88 18.86
C GLU A 263 10.56 17.57 17.76
N CYS A 264 10.74 16.47 17.03
CA CYS A 264 9.76 15.98 16.07
C CYS A 264 8.42 15.64 16.75
N GLU A 265 8.44 14.88 17.85
CA GLU A 265 7.24 14.55 18.65
C GLU A 265 6.50 15.80 19.12
N GLU A 266 7.20 16.79 19.67
CA GLU A 266 6.60 18.03 20.17
C GLU A 266 5.93 18.87 19.05
N ASN A 267 6.31 18.66 17.79
CA ASN A 267 5.82 19.42 16.65
C ASN A 267 4.99 18.59 15.65
N PHE A 268 4.71 17.32 15.95
CA PHE A 268 4.14 16.38 14.99
C PHE A 268 2.81 16.86 14.39
N GLU A 269 1.84 17.25 15.23
CA GLU A 269 0.53 17.76 14.77
C GLU A 269 0.70 18.94 13.80
N ASN A 270 1.57 19.91 14.13
CA ASN A 270 1.83 21.06 13.25
C ASN A 270 2.48 20.63 11.93
N SER A 271 3.43 19.68 11.98
CA SER A 271 4.08 19.16 10.77
C SER A 271 3.11 18.41 9.85
N TYR A 272 2.12 17.72 10.44
CA TYR A 272 1.08 17.02 9.70
C TYR A 272 0.10 18.01 9.04
N GLU A 273 -0.29 19.08 9.73
CA GLU A 273 -1.08 20.17 9.13
C GLU A 273 -0.33 20.87 7.98
N ASP A 274 0.96 21.15 8.16
CA ASP A 274 1.79 21.72 7.12
C ASP A 274 1.91 20.78 5.91
N PHE A 275 2.02 19.47 6.14
CA PHE A 275 2.00 18.45 5.09
C PHE A 275 0.68 18.44 4.31
N LYS A 276 -0.46 18.42 5.02
CA LYS A 276 -1.79 18.48 4.38
C LYS A 276 -1.88 19.71 3.51
N LEU A 277 -1.56 20.90 4.04
CA LEU A 277 -1.61 22.15 3.28
C LEU A 277 -0.64 22.17 2.09
N PHE A 278 0.52 21.51 2.19
CA PHE A 278 1.47 21.38 1.10
C PHE A 278 0.91 20.55 -0.06
N LYS A 279 0.33 19.37 0.23
CA LYS A 279 -0.34 18.51 -0.76
C LYS A 279 -1.62 19.14 -1.31
N GLN A 280 -2.45 19.68 -0.41
CA GLN A 280 -3.20 20.96 -0.46
C GLN A 280 -3.03 21.92 -1.65
N GLN A 281 -1.82 22.07 -2.12
CA GLN A 281 -1.46 23.09 -3.12
C GLN A 281 -0.95 22.45 -4.40
N GLY A 282 -1.11 21.13 -4.55
CA GLY A 282 -0.60 20.33 -5.66
C GLY A 282 0.92 20.14 -5.61
N ASN A 283 1.56 20.37 -4.46
CA ASN A 283 3.00 20.15 -4.29
C ASN A 283 3.31 18.74 -3.77
N GLY A 284 4.53 18.27 -4.00
CA GLY A 284 4.96 16.92 -3.63
C GLY A 284 4.88 15.93 -4.78
N LEU A 285 5.35 14.70 -4.55
CA LEU A 285 5.22 13.62 -5.53
C LEU A 285 3.81 13.03 -5.47
N PHE A 286 3.25 12.70 -6.63
CA PHE A 286 1.95 12.04 -6.81
C PHE A 286 2.11 10.96 -7.89
N TYR A 287 1.45 9.80 -7.75
CA TYR A 287 1.51 8.74 -8.78
C TYR A 287 0.80 9.16 -10.06
N CYS A 288 -0.35 9.83 -9.90
CA CYS A 288 -1.26 10.17 -11.00
C CYS A 288 -1.53 11.68 -11.06
N ASN A 289 -0.50 12.51 -11.30
CA ASN A 289 -0.69 13.98 -11.42
C ASN A 289 -0.97 14.48 -12.85
N ASN A 290 -0.92 13.60 -13.85
CA ASN A 290 -0.87 13.99 -15.27
C ASN A 290 -2.14 13.70 -16.07
N SER A 291 -3.29 13.50 -15.42
CA SER A 291 -4.54 13.37 -16.17
C SER A 291 -5.08 14.74 -16.54
N ASP A 292 -5.40 14.97 -17.82
CA ASP A 292 -6.17 16.14 -18.29
C ASP A 292 -7.59 16.20 -17.68
N VAL A 293 -7.99 15.18 -16.92
CA VAL A 293 -9.31 15.07 -16.29
C VAL A 293 -9.37 16.04 -15.11
N PRO A 294 -10.31 17.01 -15.12
CA PRO A 294 -10.40 18.00 -14.07
C PRO A 294 -10.95 17.41 -12.76
N ASP A 295 -10.76 18.16 -11.70
CA ASP A 295 -11.31 17.89 -10.38
C ASP A 295 -12.45 18.88 -10.11
N ASN A 296 -13.61 18.57 -10.67
CA ASN A 296 -14.73 19.51 -10.70
C ASN A 296 -15.47 19.55 -9.36
N GLU A 297 -16.02 20.72 -9.01
CA GLU A 297 -16.98 20.87 -7.92
C GLU A 297 -18.41 20.53 -8.41
N TYR A 298 -19.10 19.67 -7.68
CA TYR A 298 -20.47 19.26 -7.97
C TYR A 298 -21.43 19.72 -6.88
N LYS A 299 -22.71 19.87 -7.24
CA LYS A 299 -23.74 20.30 -6.30
C LYS A 299 -24.26 19.17 -5.41
N ASP A 300 -24.21 17.94 -5.91
CA ASP A 300 -24.77 16.76 -5.26
C ASP A 300 -24.00 15.50 -5.68
N ALA A 301 -24.08 14.48 -4.82
CA ALA A 301 -23.33 13.22 -4.95
C ALA A 301 -23.70 12.46 -6.23
N GLU A 302 -24.99 12.36 -6.58
CA GLU A 302 -25.47 11.66 -7.78
C GLU A 302 -24.81 12.20 -9.06
N SER A 303 -24.76 13.53 -9.21
CA SER A 303 -24.10 14.17 -10.35
C SER A 303 -22.59 13.93 -10.37
N ALA A 304 -21.94 13.93 -9.20
CA ALA A 304 -20.51 13.69 -9.08
C ALA A 304 -20.13 12.25 -9.43
N TYR A 305 -20.90 11.27 -8.93
CA TYR A 305 -20.72 9.85 -9.22
C TYR A 305 -20.95 9.53 -10.69
N GLU A 306 -22.00 10.09 -11.31
CA GLU A 306 -22.23 9.92 -12.75
C GLU A 306 -21.07 10.49 -13.56
N ALA A 307 -20.54 11.66 -13.20
CA ALA A 307 -19.38 12.23 -13.87
C ALA A 307 -18.11 11.38 -13.71
N PHE A 308 -17.88 10.81 -12.52
CA PHE A 308 -16.73 9.93 -12.29
C PHE A 308 -16.80 8.65 -13.13
N ILE A 309 -17.97 8.02 -13.18
CA ILE A 309 -18.21 6.80 -13.99
C ILE A 309 -18.02 7.09 -15.48
N ASN A 310 -18.31 8.32 -15.92
CA ASN A 310 -18.09 8.77 -17.30
C ASN A 310 -16.66 9.28 -17.57
N ASP A 311 -15.74 9.18 -16.61
CA ASP A 311 -14.35 9.64 -16.71
C ASP A 311 -14.24 11.18 -16.93
N GLU A 312 -15.21 11.94 -16.42
CA GLU A 312 -15.30 13.40 -16.54
C GLU A 312 -14.76 14.16 -15.32
N THR A 313 -14.50 13.45 -14.21
CA THR A 313 -13.89 13.96 -12.99
C THR A 313 -13.02 12.90 -12.32
N CYS A 314 -12.21 13.32 -11.36
CA CYS A 314 -11.39 12.45 -10.53
C CYS A 314 -11.94 12.31 -9.10
N VAL A 315 -11.36 11.36 -8.37
CA VAL A 315 -11.50 11.13 -6.93
C VAL A 315 -10.15 11.35 -6.26
N ARG A 316 -10.16 11.97 -5.08
CA ARG A 316 -8.96 12.28 -4.30
C ARG A 316 -8.68 11.22 -3.24
N CYS A 317 -7.40 10.93 -3.04
CA CYS A 317 -6.91 10.32 -1.82
C CYS A 317 -6.85 11.37 -0.70
N GLU A 318 -7.32 11.01 0.48
CA GLU A 318 -7.56 11.86 1.63
C GLU A 318 -6.77 11.46 2.89
N TYR A 319 -6.46 10.19 3.12
CA TYR A 319 -5.45 9.70 4.08
C TYR A 319 -5.34 8.17 3.97
N VAL A 320 -4.17 7.62 4.25
CA VAL A 320 -3.94 6.18 4.16
C VAL A 320 -4.80 5.48 5.22
N LYS A 321 -5.83 4.78 4.76
CA LYS A 321 -6.33 3.59 5.43
C LYS A 321 -5.59 2.40 4.84
N GLU A 322 -5.20 1.46 5.68
CA GLU A 322 -4.62 0.21 5.19
C GLU A 322 -5.56 -0.42 4.15
N PRO A 323 -5.09 -0.58 2.90
CA PRO A 323 -5.89 -1.18 1.85
C PRO A 323 -6.24 -2.61 2.25
N PHE A 324 -7.53 -2.97 2.23
CA PHE A 324 -7.96 -4.26 2.76
C PHE A 324 -7.59 -5.40 1.80
N ASN A 325 -6.61 -6.22 2.19
CA ASN A 325 -6.04 -7.29 1.35
C ASN A 325 -5.50 -6.81 0.00
N SER A 326 -5.20 -5.52 -0.17
CA SER A 326 -4.78 -4.94 -1.45
C SER A 326 -3.39 -4.30 -1.35
N ASN A 327 -2.70 -4.21 -2.49
CA ASN A 327 -1.42 -3.50 -2.59
C ASN A 327 -1.60 -2.09 -3.18
N PHE A 328 -2.74 -1.45 -2.93
CA PHE A 328 -3.00 -0.11 -3.43
C PHE A 328 -2.10 0.92 -2.72
N SER A 329 -1.18 1.52 -3.47
CA SER A 329 -0.30 2.59 -2.97
C SER A 329 -1.10 3.88 -2.77
N TYR A 330 -1.40 4.22 -1.52
CA TYR A 330 -2.21 5.38 -1.18
C TYR A 330 -1.33 6.59 -0.88
N VAL A 331 -1.46 7.67 -1.65
CA VAL A 331 -0.75 8.94 -1.40
C VAL A 331 -1.74 10.06 -1.19
N TYR A 332 -1.59 10.81 -0.10
CA TYR A 332 -2.49 11.92 0.21
C TYR A 332 -2.52 12.94 -0.93
N GLY A 333 -3.73 13.28 -1.39
CA GLY A 333 -3.97 14.23 -2.47
C GLY A 333 -3.84 13.65 -3.88
N ASP A 334 -3.42 12.39 -4.04
CA ASP A 334 -3.42 11.73 -5.36
C ASP A 334 -4.82 11.70 -5.95
N LYS A 335 -4.89 11.86 -7.26
CA LYS A 335 -6.14 11.90 -8.01
C LYS A 335 -6.21 10.72 -8.95
N TYR A 336 -7.30 9.98 -8.86
CA TYR A 336 -7.58 8.86 -9.75
C TYR A 336 -8.85 9.14 -10.54
N HIS A 337 -8.93 8.60 -11.74
CA HIS A 337 -10.14 8.61 -12.55
C HIS A 337 -10.45 7.17 -12.97
N ILE A 338 -11.68 6.88 -13.37
CA ILE A 338 -12.12 5.49 -13.55
C ILE A 338 -11.29 4.75 -14.61
N SER A 339 -10.83 5.44 -15.66
CA SER A 339 -9.97 4.81 -16.68
C SER A 339 -8.52 4.55 -16.22
N SER A 340 -8.08 5.10 -15.09
CA SER A 340 -6.83 4.69 -14.44
C SER A 340 -6.95 3.32 -13.77
N TRP A 341 -8.15 2.95 -13.31
CA TRP A 341 -8.38 1.67 -12.64
C TRP A 341 -8.92 0.59 -13.59
N TYR A 342 -9.83 0.97 -14.49
CA TYR A 342 -10.39 0.06 -15.49
C TYR A 342 -9.59 0.12 -16.79
N VAL A 343 -8.66 -0.83 -16.94
CA VAL A 343 -7.93 -1.04 -18.18
C VAL A 343 -8.58 -2.20 -18.96
N PRO A 344 -9.24 -1.96 -20.12
CA PRO A 344 -10.01 -2.98 -20.84
C PRO A 344 -9.22 -4.23 -21.23
N GLU A 345 -7.90 -4.11 -21.41
CA GLU A 345 -7.01 -5.24 -21.70
C GLU A 345 -6.81 -6.17 -20.50
N TYR A 346 -6.98 -5.67 -19.29
CA TYR A 346 -6.73 -6.38 -18.03
C TYR A 346 -7.98 -6.59 -17.18
N SER A 347 -9.12 -6.04 -17.59
CA SER A 347 -10.36 -6.02 -16.81
C SER A 347 -11.53 -6.62 -17.59
N GLU A 348 -12.33 -7.44 -16.93
CA GLU A 348 -13.51 -8.10 -17.50
C GLU A 348 -14.78 -7.24 -17.37
N SER A 349 -14.97 -6.61 -16.21
CA SER A 349 -16.16 -5.81 -15.90
C SER A 349 -15.86 -4.68 -14.91
N VAL A 350 -16.72 -3.68 -14.94
CA VAL A 350 -16.88 -2.68 -13.88
C VAL A 350 -18.34 -2.72 -13.46
N GLU A 351 -18.58 -3.00 -12.18
CA GLU A 351 -19.89 -2.89 -11.56
C GLU A 351 -19.89 -1.70 -10.60
N THR A 352 -21.00 -0.97 -10.54
CA THR A 352 -21.15 0.18 -9.65
C THR A 352 -22.50 0.11 -8.95
N ARG A 353 -22.53 0.53 -7.68
CA ARG A 353 -23.76 0.66 -6.90
C ARG A 353 -23.58 1.65 -5.76
N GLU A 354 -24.69 2.16 -5.25
CA GLU A 354 -24.71 3.02 -4.08
C GLU A 354 -24.83 2.19 -2.80
N LEU A 355 -24.09 2.59 -1.76
CA LEU A 355 -24.16 2.08 -0.40
C LEU A 355 -24.78 3.14 0.53
N ASP A 356 -25.35 2.71 1.66
CA ASP A 356 -25.79 3.57 2.77
C ASP A 356 -24.97 3.23 4.01
N CYS A 357 -23.71 3.66 4.04
CA CYS A 357 -22.82 3.32 5.14
C CYS A 357 -23.36 3.89 6.47
N GLY A 358 -23.52 3.04 7.48
CA GLY A 358 -24.09 3.44 8.78
C GLY A 358 -25.58 3.81 8.77
N SER A 359 -26.31 3.58 7.67
CA SER A 359 -27.75 3.88 7.54
C SER A 359 -28.11 5.35 7.85
N ASP A 360 -27.22 6.30 7.55
CA ASP A 360 -27.41 7.72 7.81
C ASP A 360 -28.16 8.46 6.67
N GLY A 361 -28.39 7.76 5.55
CA GLY A 361 -29.07 8.25 4.36
C GLY A 361 -28.17 8.99 3.38
N SER A 362 -26.88 9.16 3.69
CA SER A 362 -25.84 9.45 2.71
C SER A 362 -25.71 8.27 1.75
N LYS A 363 -25.24 8.54 0.53
CA LYS A 363 -24.99 7.50 -0.46
C LYS A 363 -23.54 7.56 -0.86
N GLU A 364 -22.84 6.45 -0.70
CA GLU A 364 -21.46 6.26 -1.13
C GLU A 364 -21.44 5.42 -2.40
N LEU A 365 -20.50 5.68 -3.30
CA LEU A 365 -20.34 4.90 -4.53
C LEU A 365 -19.38 3.73 -4.28
N LEU A 366 -19.86 2.50 -4.46
CA LEU A 366 -19.01 1.32 -4.58
C LEU A 366 -18.73 1.05 -6.06
N ILE A 367 -17.46 0.75 -6.35
CA ILE A 367 -16.98 0.31 -7.66
C ILE A 367 -16.27 -1.02 -7.49
N ASP A 368 -16.66 -2.00 -8.27
CA ASP A 368 -16.05 -3.33 -8.32
C ASP A 368 -15.50 -3.57 -9.73
N ILE A 369 -14.19 -3.79 -9.82
CA ILE A 369 -13.47 -4.03 -11.08
C ILE A 369 -12.92 -5.45 -11.07
N THR A 370 -13.59 -6.34 -11.79
CA THR A 370 -13.13 -7.71 -12.02
C THR A 370 -11.97 -7.73 -13.00
N SER A 371 -10.80 -8.14 -12.56
CA SER A 371 -9.65 -8.36 -13.44
C SER A 371 -9.74 -9.70 -14.18
N THR A 372 -9.07 -9.77 -15.32
CA THR A 372 -8.85 -11.03 -16.09
C THR A 372 -8.09 -12.11 -15.32
N THR A 373 -7.46 -11.74 -14.19
CA THR A 373 -6.78 -12.64 -13.26
C THR A 373 -7.67 -13.20 -12.15
N ALA A 374 -8.98 -12.93 -12.18
CA ALA A 374 -9.95 -13.30 -11.14
C ALA A 374 -9.59 -12.72 -9.76
N ILE A 375 -9.09 -11.49 -9.79
CA ILE A 375 -8.94 -10.59 -8.64
C ILE A 375 -9.90 -9.43 -8.88
N ASP A 376 -10.80 -9.16 -7.96
CA ASP A 376 -11.73 -8.05 -8.02
C ASP A 376 -11.19 -6.92 -7.13
N ASN A 377 -11.00 -5.74 -7.71
CA ASN A 377 -10.60 -4.55 -6.96
C ASN A 377 -11.84 -3.77 -6.60
N VAL A 378 -12.01 -3.48 -5.31
CA VAL A 378 -13.19 -2.82 -4.76
C VAL A 378 -12.79 -1.46 -4.21
N TYR A 379 -13.55 -0.44 -4.57
CA TYR A 379 -13.34 0.95 -4.13
C TYR A 379 -14.63 1.52 -3.56
N VAL A 380 -14.55 2.28 -2.47
CA VAL A 380 -15.68 3.04 -1.92
C VAL A 380 -15.34 4.53 -1.93
N ILE A 381 -16.23 5.32 -2.52
CA ILE A 381 -16.04 6.76 -2.77
C ILE A 381 -17.17 7.54 -2.08
N SER A 382 -16.81 8.54 -1.28
CA SER A 382 -17.77 9.47 -0.68
C SER A 382 -17.77 10.81 -1.41
N PHE A 383 -18.87 11.55 -1.27
CA PHE A 383 -19.00 12.92 -1.74
C PHE A 383 -19.01 13.87 -0.54
N TYR A 384 -18.12 14.86 -0.55
CA TYR A 384 -18.04 15.88 0.50
C TYR A 384 -17.66 17.24 -0.10
N GLU A 385 -18.40 18.28 0.31
CA GLU A 385 -18.18 19.67 -0.13
C GLU A 385 -17.88 19.84 -1.62
N GLY A 386 -18.63 19.12 -2.47
CA GLY A 386 -18.52 19.25 -3.91
C GLY A 386 -17.52 18.32 -4.59
N HIS A 387 -16.71 17.59 -3.84
CA HIS A 387 -15.66 16.72 -4.38
C HIS A 387 -15.83 15.25 -3.98
N LEU A 388 -15.13 14.38 -4.71
CA LEU A 388 -15.11 12.93 -4.47
C LEU A 388 -13.84 12.52 -3.73
N TYR A 389 -13.99 11.65 -2.74
CA TYR A 389 -12.89 11.14 -1.92
C TYR A 389 -12.88 9.61 -1.87
N LEU A 390 -11.71 9.01 -2.08
CA LEU A 390 -11.50 7.57 -1.96
C LEU A 390 -11.38 7.21 -0.49
N ARG A 391 -12.39 6.49 0.02
CA ARG A 391 -12.55 6.16 1.45
C ARG A 391 -12.11 4.76 1.81
N PHE A 392 -12.13 3.84 0.86
CA PHE A 392 -11.73 2.46 1.06
C PHE A 392 -11.29 1.85 -0.26
N THR A 393 -10.31 0.95 -0.17
CA THR A 393 -9.89 0.08 -1.26
C THR A 393 -9.63 -1.31 -0.71
N GLY A 394 -9.95 -2.34 -1.49
CA GLY A 394 -9.63 -3.72 -1.13
C GLY A 394 -9.64 -4.66 -2.33
N GLU A 395 -9.11 -5.86 -2.11
CA GLU A 395 -9.03 -6.90 -3.14
C GLU A 395 -9.75 -8.18 -2.70
N SER A 396 -10.58 -8.69 -3.61
CA SER A 396 -11.19 -10.01 -3.53
C SER A 396 -10.49 -10.91 -4.56
N SER A 397 -10.32 -12.19 -4.27
CA SER A 397 -9.72 -13.16 -5.17
C SER A 397 -10.39 -14.53 -5.02
N ALA A 398 -10.06 -15.45 -5.92
CA ALA A 398 -10.52 -16.84 -5.82
C ALA A 398 -10.12 -17.56 -4.52
N ARG A 399 -9.18 -17.03 -3.73
CA ARG A 399 -8.71 -17.61 -2.44
C ARG A 399 -9.10 -16.79 -1.20
N SER A 400 -9.54 -15.56 -1.40
CA SER A 400 -10.01 -14.66 -0.35
C SER A 400 -11.18 -13.88 -0.90
N ARG A 401 -12.40 -14.22 -0.49
CA ARG A 401 -13.59 -13.52 -0.91
C ARG A 401 -13.80 -12.31 -0.01
N PHE A 402 -14.20 -11.21 -0.63
CA PHE A 402 -14.61 -9.98 0.04
C PHE A 402 -15.89 -9.48 -0.62
N ASP A 403 -16.95 -9.30 0.16
CA ASP A 403 -18.23 -8.78 -0.32
C ASP A 403 -18.71 -7.64 0.61
N ILE A 404 -19.26 -6.59 0.01
CA ILE A 404 -19.89 -5.47 0.73
C ILE A 404 -21.42 -5.49 0.48
N GLY A 405 -22.22 -5.35 1.53
CA GLY A 405 -23.68 -5.19 1.46
C GLY A 405 -24.07 -3.73 1.18
N ASP A 406 -25.30 -3.50 0.71
CA ASP A 406 -25.79 -2.15 0.40
C ASP A 406 -25.90 -1.24 1.65
N ASP A 407 -25.84 -1.82 2.85
CA ASP A 407 -25.83 -1.17 4.16
C ASP A 407 -24.40 -0.97 4.73
N GLY A 408 -23.37 -1.27 3.93
CA GLY A 408 -21.98 -1.20 4.36
C GLY A 408 -21.52 -2.38 5.22
N TYR A 409 -22.34 -3.42 5.40
CA TYR A 409 -21.89 -4.66 6.04
C TYR A 409 -20.87 -5.39 5.16
N ILE A 410 -19.86 -5.98 5.76
CA ILE A 410 -18.75 -6.61 5.05
C ILE A 410 -18.60 -8.05 5.52
N TYR A 411 -18.56 -8.96 4.57
CA TYR A 411 -18.18 -10.34 4.81
C TYR A 411 -16.88 -10.63 4.05
N SER A 412 -15.88 -11.14 4.78
CA SER A 412 -14.64 -11.62 4.19
C SER A 412 -14.31 -13.02 4.67
N SER A 413 -13.81 -13.85 3.77
CA SER A 413 -13.32 -15.18 4.12
C SER A 413 -12.17 -15.56 3.21
N GLY A 414 -11.10 -16.12 3.76
CA GLY A 414 -9.93 -16.47 2.97
C GLY A 414 -9.06 -17.53 3.61
N SER A 415 -8.19 -18.14 2.81
CA SER A 415 -7.21 -19.12 3.26
C SER A 415 -5.82 -18.48 3.23
N SER A 416 -5.19 -18.34 4.40
CA SER A 416 -3.80 -17.88 4.53
C SER A 416 -2.81 -19.02 4.35
N SER A 417 -3.22 -20.26 4.65
CA SER A 417 -2.46 -21.47 4.38
C SER A 417 -3.39 -22.66 4.11
N ALA A 418 -2.84 -23.84 3.83
CA ALA A 418 -3.65 -25.07 3.74
C ALA A 418 -4.28 -25.50 5.09
N TYR A 419 -3.86 -24.86 6.18
CA TYR A 419 -4.10 -25.25 7.58
C TYR A 419 -4.66 -24.09 8.43
N THR A 420 -4.61 -22.87 7.88
CA THR A 420 -5.20 -21.67 8.47
C THR A 420 -6.12 -20.98 7.47
N SER A 421 -7.36 -20.72 7.90
CA SER A 421 -8.32 -19.86 7.20
C SER A 421 -8.87 -18.80 8.13
N GLY A 422 -9.11 -17.62 7.57
CA GLY A 422 -9.74 -16.50 8.25
C GLY A 422 -11.17 -16.30 7.79
N GLU A 423 -12.08 -16.04 8.71
CA GLU A 423 -13.38 -15.43 8.42
C GLU A 423 -13.46 -14.11 9.19
N LYS A 424 -13.99 -13.07 8.56
CA LYS A 424 -14.09 -11.73 9.15
C LYS A 424 -15.46 -11.17 8.79
N GLU A 425 -16.14 -10.63 9.80
CA GLU A 425 -17.30 -9.78 9.58
C GLU A 425 -16.93 -8.38 10.05
N ALA A 426 -17.25 -7.40 9.22
CA ALA A 426 -16.87 -6.01 9.40
C ALA A 426 -17.97 -5.09 8.88
N PHE A 427 -17.82 -3.79 9.07
CA PHE A 427 -18.76 -2.81 8.54
C PHE A 427 -18.10 -1.46 8.30
N PHE A 428 -18.75 -0.63 7.49
CA PHE A 428 -18.48 0.80 7.40
C PHE A 428 -19.42 1.59 8.31
N ASP A 429 -18.85 2.46 9.15
CA ASP A 429 -19.67 3.43 9.88
C ASP A 429 -20.14 4.59 8.98
N SER A 430 -20.82 5.59 9.55
CA SER A 430 -21.33 6.76 8.79
C SER A 430 -20.23 7.63 8.19
N ASN A 431 -18.98 7.50 8.64
CA ASN A 431 -17.84 8.19 8.04
C ASN A 431 -17.12 7.31 7.01
N VAL A 432 -17.65 6.12 6.72
CA VAL A 432 -17.00 5.10 5.88
C VAL A 432 -15.68 4.61 6.49
N ASP A 433 -15.57 4.64 7.82
CA ASP A 433 -14.46 4.00 8.54
C ASP A 433 -14.74 2.51 8.71
N PHE A 434 -13.71 1.70 8.44
CA PHE A 434 -13.79 0.25 8.47
C PHE A 434 -13.63 -0.24 9.91
N HIS A 435 -14.54 -1.10 10.37
CA HIS A 435 -14.51 -1.66 11.72
C HIS A 435 -14.77 -3.18 11.67
N PHE A 436 -13.98 -3.95 12.42
CA PHE A 436 -14.28 -5.37 12.60
C PHE A 436 -15.42 -5.56 13.61
N ILE A 437 -16.36 -6.44 13.28
CA ILE A 437 -17.30 -7.03 14.23
C ILE A 437 -16.57 -8.17 14.95
N TYR A 438 -15.89 -9.02 14.18
CA TYR A 438 -14.94 -10.00 14.69
C TYR A 438 -13.95 -10.46 13.61
N VAL A 439 -12.84 -11.03 14.06
CA VAL A 439 -11.90 -11.80 13.24
C VAL A 439 -11.85 -13.23 13.76
N LEU A 440 -12.01 -14.22 12.90
CA LEU A 440 -11.90 -15.64 13.22
C LEU A 440 -10.67 -16.22 12.54
N HIS A 441 -9.78 -16.84 13.32
CA HIS A 441 -8.72 -17.71 12.85
C HIS A 441 -9.09 -19.18 13.10
N VAL A 442 -9.23 -19.96 12.03
CA VAL A 442 -9.40 -21.41 12.12
C VAL A 442 -8.03 -22.06 12.03
N VAL A 443 -7.51 -22.58 13.15
CA VAL A 443 -6.14 -23.10 13.25
C VAL A 443 -6.17 -24.63 13.40
N SER A 444 -5.65 -25.35 12.41
CA SER A 444 -5.51 -26.81 12.47
C SER A 444 -4.18 -27.26 13.11
N SER A 445 -4.09 -28.55 13.41
CA SER A 445 -2.97 -29.19 14.11
C SER A 445 -1.56 -28.77 13.67
N GLU A 446 -1.37 -28.50 12.39
CA GLU A 446 -0.09 -28.15 11.78
C GLU A 446 0.40 -26.74 12.18
N ASP A 447 -0.51 -25.80 12.40
CA ASP A 447 -0.19 -24.39 12.71
C ASP A 447 -0.39 -24.06 14.22
N LEU A 448 -0.92 -25.00 15.02
CA LEU A 448 -1.16 -24.79 16.46
C LEU A 448 0.11 -24.53 17.29
N GLU A 449 1.31 -24.90 16.80
CA GLU A 449 2.58 -24.60 17.47
C GLU A 449 2.84 -23.09 17.54
N GLU A 450 2.44 -22.34 16.51
CA GLU A 450 2.64 -20.88 16.43
C GLU A 450 1.78 -20.13 17.45
N TYR A 451 0.53 -20.58 17.63
CA TYR A 451 -0.43 -19.94 18.53
C TYR A 451 -0.31 -20.42 19.98
N PHE A 452 0.09 -21.69 20.20
CA PHE A 452 0.16 -22.28 21.54
C PHE A 452 1.47 -23.06 21.77
N PRO A 453 2.64 -22.38 21.72
CA PRO A 453 3.93 -23.05 21.76
C PRO A 453 4.14 -23.86 23.05
N GLU A 454 3.71 -23.35 24.20
CA GLU A 454 3.87 -24.05 25.49
C GLU A 454 3.03 -25.34 25.57
N ALA A 455 1.79 -25.30 25.10
CA ALA A 455 0.92 -26.48 25.06
C ALA A 455 1.44 -27.52 24.05
N PHE A 456 1.98 -27.04 22.93
CA PHE A 456 2.60 -27.88 21.91
C PHE A 456 3.83 -28.63 22.42
N GLU A 457 4.65 -28.02 23.28
CA GLU A 457 5.77 -28.72 23.92
C GLU A 457 5.32 -29.87 24.85
N ILE A 458 4.15 -29.77 25.47
CA ILE A 458 3.64 -30.76 26.43
C ILE A 458 3.15 -32.03 25.72
N SER A 459 2.34 -31.89 24.66
CA SER A 459 1.70 -33.03 23.99
C SER A 459 1.94 -33.11 22.49
N GLY A 460 2.37 -32.02 21.85
CA GLY A 460 2.23 -31.79 20.41
C GLY A 460 0.76 -31.66 19.97
N ALA A 461 0.52 -31.20 18.75
CA ALA A 461 -0.83 -31.21 18.18
C ALA A 461 -1.19 -32.63 17.71
N GLY A 462 -2.16 -33.26 18.35
CA GLY A 462 -2.72 -34.54 17.89
C GLY A 462 -3.49 -34.37 16.57
N GLU A 463 -3.54 -35.42 15.74
CA GLU A 463 -4.31 -35.41 14.48
C GLU A 463 -5.76 -34.95 14.72
N GLY A 464 -6.22 -33.99 13.91
CA GLY A 464 -7.61 -33.51 13.95
C GLY A 464 -7.93 -32.53 15.08
N SER A 465 -6.91 -32.04 15.79
CA SER A 465 -7.07 -30.91 16.72
C SER A 465 -7.24 -29.62 15.92
N THR A 466 -8.35 -28.92 16.16
CA THR A 466 -8.62 -27.61 15.58
C THR A 466 -9.07 -26.68 16.70
N ILE A 467 -8.56 -25.45 16.71
CA ILE A 467 -9.04 -24.40 17.63
C ILE A 467 -9.45 -23.21 16.77
N TYR A 468 -10.67 -22.73 17.01
CA TYR A 468 -11.17 -21.49 16.43
C TYR A 468 -10.83 -20.38 17.41
N ILE A 469 -10.16 -19.34 16.93
CA ILE A 469 -9.72 -18.19 17.73
C ILE A 469 -10.48 -16.98 17.21
N TYR A 470 -11.41 -16.48 18.02
CA TYR A 470 -12.19 -15.28 17.70
C TYR A 470 -11.57 -14.08 18.42
N GLU A 471 -11.32 -13.01 17.68
CA GLU A 471 -10.98 -11.70 18.23
C GLU A 471 -12.23 -10.80 18.13
N ILE A 472 -12.71 -10.33 19.28
CA ILE A 472 -13.89 -9.47 19.41
C ILE A 472 -13.54 -8.36 20.40
N ASP A 473 -13.60 -7.09 19.97
CA ASP A 473 -13.24 -5.91 20.78
C ASP A 473 -11.84 -6.01 21.44
N GLY A 474 -10.87 -6.62 20.76
CA GLY A 474 -9.51 -6.83 21.28
C GLY A 474 -9.39 -7.93 22.35
N GLU A 475 -10.43 -8.73 22.57
CA GLU A 475 -10.40 -9.93 23.42
C GLU A 475 -10.41 -11.20 22.56
N GLU A 476 -9.58 -12.18 22.94
CA GLU A 476 -9.50 -13.49 22.27
C GLU A 476 -10.39 -14.54 22.96
N TYR A 477 -11.18 -15.25 22.16
CA TYR A 477 -12.06 -16.33 22.57
C TYR A 477 -11.69 -17.62 21.82
N TYR A 478 -11.32 -18.65 22.57
CA TYR A 478 -10.89 -19.93 21.99
C TYR A 478 -12.02 -20.95 22.05
N VAL A 479 -12.42 -21.49 20.90
CA VAL A 479 -13.42 -22.56 20.81
C VAL A 479 -12.75 -23.81 20.25
N PRO A 480 -12.67 -24.91 21.03
CA PRO A 480 -12.06 -26.14 20.58
C PRO A 480 -13.00 -26.91 19.65
N TYR A 481 -12.45 -27.48 18.59
CA TYR A 481 -13.17 -28.30 17.61
C TYR A 481 -12.53 -29.68 17.46
N SER A 482 -13.38 -30.71 17.40
CA SER A 482 -12.98 -32.07 17.04
C SER A 482 -13.48 -32.35 15.62
N LEU A 483 -12.54 -32.38 14.67
CA LEU A 483 -12.83 -32.44 13.23
C LEU A 483 -13.65 -31.24 12.73
N TRP A 484 -14.98 -31.26 12.90
CA TRP A 484 -15.94 -30.29 12.34
C TRP A 484 -17.03 -29.86 13.33
N GLU A 485 -17.02 -30.36 14.55
CA GLU A 485 -18.01 -30.02 15.58
C GLU A 485 -17.30 -29.41 16.80
N PRO A 486 -17.93 -28.44 17.49
CA PRO A 486 -17.42 -27.91 18.75
C PRO A 486 -17.21 -29.06 19.75
N ALA A 487 -16.01 -29.15 20.30
CA ALA A 487 -15.67 -30.14 21.32
C ALA A 487 -16.10 -29.65 22.70
N ASP A 488 -16.59 -30.57 23.53
CA ASP A 488 -16.79 -30.33 24.96
C ASP A 488 -15.67 -30.96 25.80
N GLU A 489 -15.66 -30.70 27.11
CA GLU A 489 -14.63 -31.21 28.02
C GLU A 489 -14.45 -32.74 27.97
N GLU A 490 -15.47 -33.51 27.59
CA GLU A 490 -15.37 -34.97 27.47
C GLU A 490 -14.63 -35.39 26.20
N ASP A 491 -14.64 -34.54 25.17
CA ASP A 491 -14.07 -34.76 23.85
C ASP A 491 -12.74 -34.03 23.61
N TYR A 492 -12.21 -33.33 24.61
CA TYR A 492 -10.93 -32.62 24.52
C TYR A 492 -9.76 -33.56 24.22
N THR A 493 -8.96 -33.20 23.21
CA THR A 493 -7.73 -33.91 22.88
C THR A 493 -6.67 -33.70 23.98
N ASP A 494 -5.61 -34.51 23.98
CA ASP A 494 -4.47 -34.31 24.90
C ASP A 494 -3.87 -32.90 24.75
N PHE A 495 -3.90 -32.34 23.53
CA PHE A 495 -3.45 -30.98 23.24
C PHE A 495 -4.36 -29.91 23.85
N MET A 496 -5.68 -30.04 23.71
CA MET A 496 -6.62 -29.10 24.34
C MET A 496 -6.49 -29.11 25.85
N ASN A 497 -6.28 -30.28 26.47
CA ASN A 497 -5.99 -30.37 27.89
C ASN A 497 -4.67 -29.70 28.26
N ALA A 498 -3.63 -29.82 27.44
CA ALA A 498 -2.38 -29.09 27.62
C ALA A 498 -2.58 -27.56 27.52
N CYS A 499 -3.43 -27.06 26.61
CA CYS A 499 -3.79 -25.64 26.56
C CYS A 499 -4.40 -25.16 27.88
N ILE A 500 -5.31 -25.95 28.48
CA ILE A 500 -5.91 -25.63 29.78
C ILE A 500 -4.85 -25.64 30.90
N GLU A 501 -3.90 -26.59 30.87
CA GLU A 501 -2.77 -26.62 31.81
C GLU A 501 -1.88 -25.37 31.70
N CYS A 502 -1.75 -24.81 30.49
CA CYS A 502 -1.09 -23.53 30.20
C CYS A 502 -1.94 -22.29 30.51
N GLY A 503 -3.19 -22.46 30.97
CA GLY A 503 -4.06 -21.37 31.39
C GLY A 503 -5.00 -20.82 30.31
N ILE A 504 -5.09 -21.47 29.15
CA ILE A 504 -6.08 -21.13 28.11
C ILE A 504 -7.48 -21.51 28.60
N SER A 505 -8.41 -20.56 28.55
CA SER A 505 -9.81 -20.78 28.87
C SER A 505 -10.60 -20.97 27.59
N PHE A 506 -11.26 -22.12 27.43
CA PHE A 506 -12.14 -22.36 26.30
C PHE A 506 -13.54 -21.82 26.52
N SER A 507 -14.10 -21.22 25.47
CA SER A 507 -15.47 -20.72 25.38
C SER A 507 -16.35 -21.72 24.63
N LYS A 508 -17.67 -21.63 24.83
CA LYS A 508 -18.61 -22.38 23.99
C LYS A 508 -18.95 -21.59 22.73
N GLN A 509 -19.15 -22.29 21.61
CA GLN A 509 -19.57 -21.67 20.36
C GLN A 509 -20.83 -20.80 20.54
N GLU A 510 -21.85 -21.30 21.25
CA GLU A 510 -23.10 -20.54 21.48
C GLU A 510 -22.89 -19.24 22.27
N GLU A 511 -21.86 -19.17 23.12
CA GLU A 511 -21.54 -17.97 23.90
C GLU A 511 -20.86 -16.93 23.00
N VAL A 512 -19.95 -17.37 22.12
CA VAL A 512 -19.29 -16.51 21.12
C VAL A 512 -20.30 -16.02 20.08
N ASP A 513 -21.18 -16.90 19.57
CA ASP A 513 -22.23 -16.53 18.62
C ASP A 513 -23.16 -15.45 19.21
N ALA A 514 -23.53 -15.58 20.49
CA ALA A 514 -24.37 -14.59 21.17
C ALA A 514 -23.67 -13.22 21.30
N LEU A 515 -22.35 -13.21 21.53
CA LEU A 515 -21.54 -11.98 21.55
C LEU A 515 -21.48 -11.33 20.17
N ILE A 516 -21.25 -12.12 19.11
CA ILE A 516 -21.24 -11.62 17.72
C ILE A 516 -22.58 -11.00 17.35
N GLU A 517 -23.70 -11.65 17.67
CA GLU A 517 -25.04 -11.11 17.39
C GLU A 517 -25.37 -9.88 18.24
N GLU A 518 -24.85 -9.79 19.48
CA GLU A 518 -24.94 -8.56 20.29
C GLU A 518 -24.17 -7.41 19.63
N LYS A 519 -22.98 -7.68 19.09
CA LYS A 519 -22.16 -6.69 18.37
C LYS A 519 -22.82 -6.22 17.08
N LYS A 520 -23.35 -7.13 16.27
CA LYS A 520 -24.15 -6.78 15.08
C LYS A 520 -25.30 -5.85 15.43
N ALA A 521 -26.08 -6.21 16.46
CA ALA A 521 -27.21 -5.39 16.89
C ALA A 521 -26.80 -4.02 17.45
N GLU A 522 -25.62 -3.90 18.08
CA GLU A 522 -25.03 -2.62 18.52
C GLU A 522 -24.73 -1.71 17.32
N TYR A 523 -24.23 -2.28 16.23
CA TYR A 523 -23.88 -1.56 15.00
C TYR A 523 -25.05 -1.41 14.01
N GLY A 524 -26.19 -2.05 14.27
CA GLY A 524 -27.42 -1.87 13.49
C GLY A 524 -27.71 -2.96 12.44
N PHE A 525 -27.03 -4.10 12.52
CA PHE A 525 -27.18 -5.26 11.62
C PHE A 525 -28.08 -6.37 12.21
#